data_AF-A0A1J9Q0Z7-F1
#
_entry.id   AF-A0A1J9Q0Z7-F1
#
_cell.length_a   1.000
_cell.length_b   1.000
_cell.length_c   1.000
_cell.angle_alpha   90.00
_cell.angle_beta   90.00
_cell.angle_gamma   90.00
#
_symmetry.space_group_name_H-M   'P 1'
#
loop_
_entity.id
_entity.type
_entity.pdbx_description
1 polymer ?
#
loop_
_entity_poly.entity_id
_entity_poly.type
_entity_poly.pdbx_seq_one_letter_code
_entity_poly.pdbx_strand_id
1 'polypeptide(L)' 'MPSLFSSGQKQMIAQFIGITGARDSIAGKLLKSNGWNVERAVDA' A
#
# COMPACT_ATOMS: atom_id res chain seq x y z
N MET A 1 3.32 -8.29 18.12
CA MET A 1 2.72 -6.97 17.85
C MET A 1 1.60 -7.14 16.84
N PRO A 2 0.38 -6.65 17.08
CA PRO A 2 -0.66 -6.68 16.06
C PRO A 2 -0.16 -5.86 14.87
N SER A 3 -0.11 -6.48 13.69
CA SER A 3 0.29 -5.75 12.50
C SER A 3 -0.75 -4.69 12.18
N LEU A 4 -0.32 -3.44 11.97
CA LEU A 4 -1.14 -2.28 11.62
C LEU A 4 -2.05 -2.50 10.39
N PHE A 5 -1.72 -3.50 9.58
CA PHE A 5 -2.43 -3.86 8.35
C PHE A 5 -2.85 -5.32 8.38
N SER A 6 -4.03 -5.60 7.82
CA SER A 6 -4.48 -6.96 7.53
C SER A 6 -3.57 -7.63 6.50
N SER A 7 -3.65 -8.96 6.37
CA SER A 7 -2.85 -9.71 5.39
C SER A 7 -3.07 -9.22 3.95
N GLY A 8 -4.30 -8.90 3.57
CA GLY A 8 -4.62 -8.36 2.23
C GLY A 8 -3.99 -6.97 2.00
N GLN A 9 -4.06 -6.10 3.01
CA GLN A 9 -3.43 -4.77 2.94
C GLN A 9 -1.91 -4.86 2.84
N LYS A 10 -1.27 -5.83 3.51
CA LYS A 10 0.17 -6.07 3.38
C LYS A 10 0.56 -6.52 1.97
N GLN A 11 -0.24 -7.37 1.33
CA GLN A 11 -0.01 -7.77 -0.06
C GLN A 11 -0.09 -6.57 -1.01
N MET A 12 -1.09 -5.71 -0.81
CA MET A 12 -1.23 -4.47 -1.60
C MET A 12 -0.06 -3.51 -1.36
N ILE A 13 0.39 -3.35 -0.11
CA ILE A 13 1.57 -2.55 0.23
C ILE A 13 2.81 -3.09 -0.48
N ALA A 14 3.05 -4.40 -0.40
CA ALA A 14 4.20 -5.02 -1.06
C ALA A 14 4.17 -4.85 -2.59
N GLN A 15 3.00 -5.02 -3.23
CA GLN A 15 2.85 -4.76 -4.67
C GLN A 15 3.11 -3.29 -5.00
N PHE A 16 2.49 -2.37 -4.27
CA PHE A 16 2.65 -0.94 -4.49
C PHE A 16 4.11 -0.49 -4.35
N ILE A 17 4.82 -0.98 -3.34
CA ILE A 17 6.25 -0.75 -3.14
C ILE A 17 7.05 -1.33 -4.31
N GLY A 18 6.73 -2.56 -4.74
CA GLY A 18 7.41 -3.20 -5.86
C GLY A 18 7.28 -2.44 -7.18
N ILE A 19 6.14 -1.76 -7.40
CA ILE A 19 5.88 -0.98 -8.61
C ILE A 19 6.51 0.42 -8.53
N THR A 20 6.38 1.10 -7.38
CA THR A 20 6.72 2.52 -7.25
C THR A 20 8.08 2.79 -6.60
N GLY A 21 8.64 1.80 -5.89
CA GLY A 21 9.80 1.99 -5.02
C GLY A 21 9.51 2.81 -3.75
N ALA A 22 8.24 3.08 -3.42
CA ALA A 22 7.86 3.84 -2.23
C ALA A 22 8.27 3.13 -0.93
N ARG A 23 8.46 3.88 0.16
CA ARG A 23 8.69 3.30 1.49
C ARG A 23 7.39 2.76 2.10
N ASP A 24 7.46 1.70 2.89
CA ASP A 24 6.32 1.10 3.61
C ASP A 24 5.45 2.11 4.37
N SER A 25 6.09 3.08 5.03
CA SER A 25 5.42 4.12 5.81
C SER A 25 4.57 5.08 4.97
N ILE A 26 4.89 5.21 3.68
CA ILE A 26 4.15 6.03 2.71
C ILE A 26 3.16 5.18 1.91
N ALA A 27 3.55 3.97 1.51
CA ALA A 27 2.71 3.04 0.77
C ALA A 27 1.35 2.79 1.44
N GLY A 28 1.36 2.54 2.76
CA GLY A 28 0.12 2.35 3.51
C GLY A 28 -0.79 3.60 3.52
N LYS A 29 -0.20 4.81 3.52
CA LYS A 29 -0.97 6.06 3.49
C LYS A 29 -1.59 6.30 2.12
N LEU A 30 -0.80 6.12 1.06
CA LEU A 30 -1.26 6.29 -0.32
C LEU A 30 -2.34 5.28 -0.68
N LEU A 31 -2.15 4.01 -0.34
CA LEU A 31 -3.16 2.98 -0.53
C LEU A 31 -4.43 3.29 0.27
N LYS A 32 -4.31 3.71 1.53
CA LYS A 32 -5.48 4.10 2.34
C LYS A 32 -6.23 5.27 1.72
N SER A 33 -5.53 6.29 1.21
CA SER A 33 -6.13 7.46 0.53
C SER A 33 -6.82 7.07 -0.77
N ASN A 34 -6.38 5.99 -1.41
CA ASN A 34 -6.91 5.48 -2.67
C ASN A 34 -7.86 4.27 -2.49
N GLY A 35 -8.36 4.05 -1.27
CA GLY A 35 -9.34 3.00 -0.98
C GLY A 35 -8.78 1.57 -1.04
N TRP A 36 -7.50 1.39 -0.72
CA TRP A 36 -6.77 0.13 -0.80
C TRP A 36 -6.79 -0.48 -2.20
N ASN A 37 -6.67 0.38 -3.22
CA ASN A 37 -6.55 -0.03 -4.62
C ASN A 37 -5.13 0.33 -5.11
N VAL A 38 -4.38 -0.68 -5.54
CA VAL A 38 -2.98 -0.52 -5.97
C VAL A 38 -2.90 0.27 -7.28
N GLU A 39 -3.71 -0.09 -8.28
CA GLU A 39 -3.71 0.57 -9.60
C GLU A 39 -4.00 2.07 -9.47
N ARG A 40 -5.09 2.41 -8.78
CA ARG A 40 -5.45 3.81 -8.52
C ARG A 40 -4.36 4.55 -7.74
N ALA A 41 -3.68 3.89 -6.81
CA ALA A 41 -2.63 4.53 -6.03
C ALA A 41 -1.34 4.77 -6.84
N VAL A 42 -1.05 3.94 -7.85
CA VAL A 42 0.13 4.07 -8.72
C VAL A 42 -0.06 5.20 -9.72
N ASP A 43 -1.28 5.39 -10.21
CA ASP A 43 -1.62 6.45 -11.16
C ASP A 43 -1.83 7.84 -10.53
N ALA A 44 -1.86 7.92 -9.19
CA ALA A 44 -2.09 9.15 -8.42
C ALA A 44 -0.79 9.87 -8.05
#